data_AF-A0A2V8GJL2-F1
#
_entry.id   AF-A0A2V8GJL2-F1
#
_cell.length_a   1.000
_cell.length_b   1.000
_cell.length_c   1.000
_cell.angle_alpha   90.00
_cell.angle_beta   90.00
_cell.angle_gamma   90.00
#
_symmetry.space_group_name_H-M   'P 1'
#
loop_
_entity.id
_entity.type
_entity.pdbx_description
1 polymer ?
#
loop_
_entity_poly.entity_id
_entity_poly.type
_entity_poly.pdbx_seq_one_letter_code
_entity_poly.pdbx_strand_id
1 'polypeptide(L)'
;MLRIKYAFLEYDNLTGARSWVRFGAHQTPWLDFEESINRYRVQGQMFSEREGLIPGSSDFGVGLFTPVGKFIDIQAGVYNGEGYAQTDANKFKSAQARLTLRPFAGRGIANGFRLSGFYNKGWYAANRPRDLGIVMGSFEHTNLVATLQWLKATENPNPLAPRNIDRSGSSGFIEVRQGMAGWAALARVEALDPDGALADDSHRRVIAGGAYWWVWPRDRVGLVVTNEQVHYDAAAARPKENRILVQTHIEF
;
A
#
# COMPACT_ATOMS: atom_id res chain seq x y z
N MET A 1 5.21 16.86 18.56
CA MET A 1 4.06 17.32 17.73
C MET A 1 3.06 16.18 17.66
N LEU A 2 1.84 16.37 18.15
CA LEU A 2 0.74 15.40 18.02
C LEU A 2 0.20 15.48 16.57
N ARG A 3 -0.03 14.34 15.92
CA ARG A 3 -0.64 14.26 14.58
C ARG A 3 -1.85 13.33 14.64
N ILE A 4 -2.98 13.80 14.11
CA ILE A 4 -4.22 13.03 14.06
C ILE A 4 -4.27 12.33 12.71
N LYS A 5 -4.28 11.00 12.74
CA LYS A 5 -4.34 10.18 11.51
C LYS A 5 -5.77 10.01 11.00
N TYR A 6 -6.75 9.95 11.91
CA TYR A 6 -8.16 9.74 11.61
C TYR A 6 -9.04 10.68 12.43
N ALA A 7 -9.90 11.41 11.76
CA ALA A 7 -10.95 12.25 12.33
C ALA A 7 -12.02 12.45 11.25
N PHE A 8 -13.04 11.60 11.27
CA PHE A 8 -14.06 11.55 10.22
C PHE A 8 -15.45 11.26 10.79
N LEU A 9 -16.46 11.64 10.01
CA LEU A 9 -17.84 11.20 10.18
C LEU A 9 -18.09 10.03 9.24
N GLU A 10 -18.74 8.98 9.73
CA GLU A 10 -19.15 7.82 8.96
C GLU A 10 -20.68 7.72 8.93
N TYR A 11 -21.21 7.51 7.73
CA TYR A 11 -22.61 7.16 7.52
C TYR A 11 -22.68 5.75 6.92
N ASP A 12 -23.22 4.82 7.70
CA ASP A 12 -23.30 3.41 7.33
C ASP A 12 -24.54 3.08 6.50
N ASN A 13 -24.39 2.00 5.73
CA ASN A 13 -25.43 1.32 4.98
C ASN A 13 -26.14 2.15 3.90
N LEU A 14 -25.45 3.14 3.31
CA LEU A 14 -26.02 4.00 2.26
C LEU A 14 -26.51 3.23 1.02
N THR A 15 -25.76 2.22 0.58
CA THR A 15 -26.06 1.44 -0.64
C THR A 15 -26.45 -0.01 -0.34
N GLY A 16 -26.47 -0.39 0.94
CA GLY A 16 -26.66 -1.76 1.42
C GLY A 16 -25.74 -2.10 2.59
N ALA A 17 -25.89 -3.31 3.14
CA ALA A 17 -25.13 -3.74 4.30
C ALA A 17 -23.60 -3.62 4.09
N ARG A 18 -22.89 -3.10 5.10
CA ARG A 18 -21.43 -2.87 5.11
C ARG A 18 -20.91 -1.78 4.17
N SER A 19 -21.79 -1.08 3.45
CA SER A 19 -21.38 0.13 2.72
C SER A 19 -21.25 1.31 3.68
N TRP A 20 -20.39 2.27 3.35
CA TRP A 20 -20.22 3.48 4.16
C TRP A 20 -19.85 4.67 3.29
N VAL A 21 -20.17 5.87 3.78
CA VAL A 21 -19.60 7.13 3.32
C VAL A 21 -18.86 7.78 4.46
N ARG A 22 -17.62 8.20 4.21
CA ARG A 22 -16.78 8.92 5.18
C ARG A 22 -16.51 10.33 4.70
N PHE A 23 -16.53 11.28 5.64
CA PHE A 23 -16.16 12.68 5.42
C PHE A 23 -15.14 13.10 6.49
N GLY A 24 -14.04 13.72 6.08
CA GLY A 24 -12.99 14.21 6.97
C GLY A 24 -11.65 13.50 6.72
N ALA A 25 -10.81 13.39 7.74
CA ALA A 25 -9.54 12.67 7.64
C ALA A 25 -9.77 11.16 7.83
N HIS A 26 -9.80 10.40 6.73
CA HIS A 26 -10.08 8.96 6.72
C HIS A 26 -9.14 8.17 5.81
N GLN A 27 -9.27 6.85 5.82
CA GLN A 27 -8.46 5.92 5.03
C GLN A 27 -8.60 6.18 3.53
N THR A 28 -7.48 6.13 2.80
CA THR A 28 -7.45 6.14 1.34
C THR A 28 -7.67 4.74 0.76
N PRO A 29 -8.04 4.59 -0.52
CA PRO A 29 -8.44 3.29 -1.06
C PRO A 29 -7.34 2.25 -1.21
N TRP A 30 -6.05 2.61 -1.19
CA TRP A 30 -4.99 1.64 -1.47
C TRP A 30 -4.21 1.16 -0.25
N LEU A 31 -3.46 2.05 0.40
CA LEU A 31 -2.46 1.65 1.39
C LEU A 31 -3.07 0.91 2.59
N ASP A 32 -4.21 1.38 3.12
CA ASP A 32 -4.90 0.70 4.21
C ASP A 32 -5.30 -0.74 3.84
N PHE A 33 -5.70 -0.95 2.58
CA PHE A 33 -6.02 -2.27 2.05
C PHE A 33 -4.79 -3.15 1.84
N GLU A 34 -3.72 -2.61 1.26
CA GLU A 34 -2.45 -3.36 1.09
C GLU A 34 -1.89 -3.80 2.46
N GLU A 35 -1.97 -2.92 3.47
CA GLU A 35 -1.57 -3.20 4.85
C GLU A 35 -2.46 -4.21 5.55
N SER A 36 -3.76 -4.21 5.26
CA SER A 36 -4.66 -5.22 5.84
C SER A 36 -4.28 -6.65 5.40
N ILE A 37 -3.65 -6.80 4.23
CA ILE A 37 -3.15 -8.08 3.71
C ILE A 37 -1.74 -8.36 4.23
N ASN A 38 -0.86 -7.36 4.18
CA ASN A 38 0.52 -7.50 4.62
C ASN A 38 0.70 -7.12 6.09
N ARG A 39 0.65 -8.15 6.95
CA ARG A 39 0.80 -8.02 8.40
C ARG A 39 2.09 -7.34 8.85
N TYR A 40 3.15 -7.36 8.06
CA TYR A 40 4.45 -6.78 8.43
C TYR A 40 4.67 -5.39 7.82
N ARG A 41 3.71 -4.45 7.97
CA ARG A 41 3.99 -3.02 7.75
C ARG A 41 5.21 -2.54 8.56
N VAL A 42 5.48 -3.20 9.68
CA VAL A 42 6.62 -2.93 10.54
C VAL A 42 7.99 -3.02 9.83
N GLN A 43 8.10 -3.83 8.76
CA GLN A 43 9.34 -3.89 7.97
C GLN A 43 9.63 -2.60 7.18
N GLY A 44 8.64 -1.72 7.05
CA GLY A 44 8.74 -0.45 6.34
C GLY A 44 7.48 -0.12 5.57
N GLN A 45 7.52 1.03 4.91
CA GLN A 45 6.44 1.51 4.03
C GLN A 45 6.09 0.49 2.93
N MET A 46 4.84 0.53 2.46
CA MET A 46 4.46 -0.26 1.29
C MET A 46 5.12 0.28 0.03
N PHE A 47 5.16 -0.51 -1.05
CA PHE A 47 5.96 -0.19 -2.22
C PHE A 47 5.63 1.20 -2.79
N SER A 48 4.35 1.48 -3.03
CA SER A 48 3.91 2.79 -3.56
C SER A 48 4.10 3.95 -2.57
N GLU A 49 4.07 3.68 -1.26
CA GLU A 49 4.33 4.70 -0.23
C GLU A 49 5.82 5.04 -0.14
N ARG A 50 6.68 4.02 -0.16
CA ARG A 50 8.14 4.17 -0.08
C ARG A 50 8.70 4.96 -1.24
N GLU A 51 8.17 4.73 -2.44
CA GLU A 51 8.59 5.44 -3.66
C GLU A 51 7.92 6.82 -3.80
N GLY A 52 7.13 7.25 -2.80
CA GLY A 52 6.53 8.58 -2.74
C GLY A 52 5.32 8.80 -3.66
N LEU A 53 4.79 7.73 -4.27
CA LEU A 53 3.65 7.78 -5.20
C LEU A 53 2.31 7.94 -4.48
N ILE A 54 2.24 7.46 -3.22
CA ILE A 54 1.10 7.68 -2.33
C ILE A 54 1.63 8.26 -1.01
N PRO A 55 1.23 9.49 -0.63
CA PRO A 55 1.84 10.20 0.49
C PRO A 55 1.49 9.63 1.87
N GLY A 56 0.45 8.79 1.97
CA GLY A 56 0.07 8.13 3.21
C GLY A 56 -1.26 7.39 3.14
N SER A 57 -1.52 6.57 4.18
CA SER A 57 -2.70 5.69 4.23
C SER A 57 -4.01 6.43 4.60
N SER A 58 -3.92 7.70 4.97
CA SER A 58 -5.08 8.54 5.25
C SER A 58 -4.90 9.94 4.70
N ASP A 59 -6.02 10.57 4.37
CA ASP A 59 -6.09 11.90 3.80
C ASP A 59 -7.44 12.54 4.13
N PHE A 60 -7.53 13.86 4.01
CA PHE A 60 -8.77 14.60 4.17
C PHE A 60 -9.59 14.57 2.87
N GLY A 61 -10.84 14.17 2.95
CA GLY A 61 -11.69 14.05 1.78
C GLY A 61 -13.07 13.46 2.05
N VAL A 62 -13.67 12.98 0.96
CA VAL A 62 -14.92 12.22 0.97
C VAL A 62 -14.70 10.91 0.25
N GLY A 63 -15.07 9.81 0.90
CA GLY A 63 -14.95 8.47 0.35
C GLY A 63 -16.26 7.68 0.48
N LEU A 64 -16.49 6.81 -0.48
CA LEU A 64 -17.55 5.81 -0.49
C LEU A 64 -16.90 4.43 -0.56
N PHE A 65 -17.44 3.49 0.20
CA PHE A 65 -17.20 2.07 0.03
C PHE A 65 -18.53 1.35 -0.16
N THR A 66 -18.58 0.44 -1.13
CA THR A 66 -19.75 -0.41 -1.34
C THR A 66 -19.34 -1.82 -1.80
N PRO A 67 -19.78 -2.87 -1.09
CA PRO A 67 -19.68 -4.24 -1.59
C PRO A 67 -20.83 -4.55 -2.55
N VAL A 68 -20.53 -5.17 -3.69
CA VAL A 68 -21.54 -5.70 -4.62
C VAL A 68 -21.58 -7.22 -4.46
N GLY A 69 -22.55 -7.67 -3.66
CA GLY A 69 -22.66 -9.06 -3.23
C GLY A 69 -21.40 -9.53 -2.48
N LYS A 70 -21.03 -10.79 -2.67
CA LYS A 70 -19.82 -11.38 -2.06
C LYS A 70 -18.60 -11.38 -2.98
N PHE A 71 -18.67 -10.82 -4.17
CA PHE A 71 -17.63 -11.00 -5.20
C PHE A 71 -16.86 -9.72 -5.51
N ILE A 72 -17.40 -8.56 -5.17
CA ILE A 72 -16.84 -7.28 -5.61
C ILE A 72 -16.87 -6.30 -4.44
N ASP A 73 -15.77 -5.60 -4.22
CA ASP A 73 -15.69 -4.47 -3.32
C ASP A 73 -15.21 -3.23 -4.10
N ILE A 74 -15.94 -2.13 -3.98
CA ILE A 74 -15.61 -0.86 -4.63
C ILE A 74 -15.34 0.18 -3.54
N GLN A 75 -14.25 0.92 -3.68
CA GLN A 75 -13.96 2.09 -2.86
C GLN A 75 -13.56 3.24 -3.77
N ALA A 76 -14.17 4.42 -3.62
CA ALA A 76 -13.82 5.59 -4.40
C ALA A 76 -13.93 6.85 -3.56
N GLY A 77 -13.19 7.90 -3.92
CA GLY A 77 -13.26 9.17 -3.19
C GLY A 77 -12.45 10.28 -3.83
N VAL A 78 -12.64 11.48 -3.29
CA VAL A 78 -11.87 12.67 -3.63
C VAL A 78 -11.17 13.15 -2.37
N TYR A 79 -9.86 13.37 -2.49
CA TYR A 79 -8.96 13.66 -1.38
C TYR A 79 -8.12 14.90 -1.69
N ASN A 80 -7.53 15.52 -0.67
CA ASN A 80 -6.57 16.61 -0.86
C ASN A 80 -5.34 16.13 -1.66
N GLY A 81 -4.89 14.91 -1.40
CA GLY A 81 -3.84 14.21 -2.13
C GLY A 81 -2.42 14.45 -1.61
N GLU A 82 -2.27 15.12 -0.47
CA GLU A 82 -0.98 15.37 0.19
C GLU A 82 -0.80 14.50 1.45
N GLY A 83 -1.83 13.72 1.80
CA GLY A 83 -1.85 12.89 3.01
C GLY A 83 -2.08 13.69 4.30
N TYR A 84 -2.40 12.98 5.38
CA TYR A 84 -2.78 13.56 6.69
C TYR A 84 -1.70 14.40 7.38
N ALA A 85 -0.44 14.29 6.96
CA ALA A 85 0.71 14.89 7.65
C ALA A 85 1.06 16.30 7.15
N GLN A 86 0.50 16.75 6.03
CA GLN A 86 0.81 18.03 5.42
C GLN A 86 -0.37 18.99 5.48
N THR A 87 -0.09 20.27 5.74
CA THR A 87 -1.01 21.37 5.44
C THR A 87 -1.20 21.46 3.93
N ASP A 88 -2.45 21.63 3.46
CA ASP A 88 -2.80 21.77 2.04
C ASP A 88 -1.84 22.74 1.32
N ALA A 89 -0.87 22.18 0.59
CA ALA A 89 0.13 22.96 -0.12
C ALA A 89 -0.43 23.59 -1.40
N ASN A 90 -1.59 23.12 -1.87
CA ASN A 90 -2.22 23.54 -3.10
C ASN A 90 -3.75 23.34 -3.06
N LYS A 91 -4.45 23.90 -4.07
CA LYS A 91 -5.91 23.81 -4.21
C LYS A 91 -6.40 22.55 -4.95
N PHE A 92 -5.48 21.76 -5.51
CA PHE A 92 -5.84 20.62 -6.34
C PHE A 92 -6.30 19.46 -5.46
N LYS A 93 -7.15 18.60 -6.02
CA LYS A 93 -7.68 17.39 -5.37
C LYS A 93 -7.30 16.19 -6.20
N SER A 94 -7.27 15.03 -5.55
CA SER A 94 -6.97 13.75 -6.18
C SER A 94 -8.16 12.83 -6.08
N ALA A 95 -8.64 12.35 -7.22
CA ALA A 95 -9.67 11.33 -7.30
C ALA A 95 -9.01 9.95 -7.25
N GLN A 96 -9.50 9.09 -6.36
CA GLN A 96 -8.96 7.76 -6.15
C GLN A 96 -10.08 6.73 -6.22
N ALA A 97 -9.80 5.59 -6.84
CA ALA A 97 -10.73 4.46 -6.89
C ALA A 97 -9.97 3.14 -6.79
N ARG A 98 -10.56 2.18 -6.06
CA ARG A 98 -10.14 0.78 -5.98
C ARG A 98 -11.33 -0.12 -6.31
N LEU A 99 -11.09 -1.11 -7.15
CA LEU A 99 -11.98 -2.24 -7.40
C LEU A 99 -11.27 -3.52 -6.96
N THR A 100 -11.93 -4.34 -6.14
CA THR A 100 -11.43 -5.66 -5.74
C THR A 100 -12.42 -6.74 -6.14
N LEU A 101 -11.94 -7.73 -6.88
CA LEU A 101 -12.67 -8.92 -7.30
C LEU A 101 -12.28 -10.11 -6.40
N ARG A 102 -13.28 -10.86 -5.94
CA ARG A 102 -13.15 -12.05 -5.09
C ARG A 102 -13.80 -13.26 -5.79
N PRO A 103 -13.24 -13.72 -6.92
CA PRO A 103 -13.93 -14.66 -7.83
C PRO A 103 -14.29 -16.01 -7.18
N PHE A 104 -13.56 -16.41 -6.14
CA PHE A 104 -13.75 -17.68 -5.44
C PHE A 104 -14.40 -17.52 -4.05
N ALA A 105 -15.11 -16.41 -3.80
CA ALA A 105 -15.74 -16.15 -2.52
C ALA A 105 -16.66 -17.29 -2.04
N GLY A 106 -16.32 -17.88 -0.90
CA GLY A 106 -16.98 -19.04 -0.29
C GLY A 106 -16.56 -20.39 -0.86
N ARG A 107 -15.45 -20.49 -1.60
CA ARG A 107 -14.98 -21.75 -2.22
C ARG A 107 -13.65 -22.24 -1.65
N GLY A 108 -13.72 -23.05 -0.58
CA GLY A 108 -12.57 -23.80 -0.04
C GLY A 108 -11.30 -22.97 0.11
N ILE A 109 -10.16 -23.55 -0.25
CA ILE A 109 -8.85 -22.88 -0.18
C ILE A 109 -8.74 -21.67 -1.11
N ALA A 110 -9.46 -21.65 -2.24
CA ALA A 110 -9.42 -20.57 -3.21
C ALA A 110 -10.11 -19.28 -2.72
N ASN A 111 -10.90 -19.35 -1.63
CA ASN A 111 -11.60 -18.21 -1.04
C ASN A 111 -10.69 -17.01 -0.71
N GLY A 112 -9.41 -17.27 -0.44
CA GLY A 112 -8.42 -16.24 -0.12
C GLY A 112 -7.97 -15.38 -1.30
N PHE A 113 -8.24 -15.79 -2.54
CA PHE A 113 -7.75 -15.08 -3.71
C PHE A 113 -8.56 -13.80 -4.02
N ARG A 114 -7.83 -12.72 -4.30
CA ARG A 114 -8.38 -11.44 -4.72
C ARG A 114 -7.57 -10.85 -5.86
N LEU A 115 -8.25 -10.14 -6.75
CA LEU A 115 -7.64 -9.32 -7.79
C LEU A 115 -8.10 -7.88 -7.60
N SER A 116 -7.17 -6.97 -7.37
CA SER A 116 -7.44 -5.57 -7.06
C SER A 116 -6.80 -4.64 -8.07
N GLY A 117 -7.55 -3.66 -8.51
CA GLY A 117 -7.07 -2.54 -9.32
C GLY A 117 -7.28 -1.23 -8.58
N PHE A 118 -6.33 -0.32 -8.69
CA PHE A 118 -6.40 1.02 -8.13
C PHE A 118 -5.95 2.05 -9.15
N TYR A 119 -6.59 3.21 -9.11
CA TYR A 119 -6.22 4.36 -9.91
C TYR A 119 -6.35 5.64 -9.08
N ASN A 120 -5.32 6.47 -9.13
CA ASN A 120 -5.28 7.82 -8.58
C ASN A 120 -5.02 8.81 -9.71
N LYS A 121 -5.82 9.88 -9.74
CA LYS A 121 -5.66 11.00 -10.66
C LYS A 121 -5.69 12.30 -9.88
N GLY A 122 -4.59 13.04 -9.91
CA GLY A 122 -4.42 14.31 -9.20
C GLY A 122 -3.49 15.27 -9.92
N TRP A 123 -3.15 16.37 -9.26
CA TRP A 123 -2.28 17.41 -9.81
C TRP A 123 -1.39 18.04 -8.73
N TYR A 124 -0.11 18.27 -9.04
CA TYR A 124 0.78 19.14 -8.26
C TYR A 124 0.57 20.63 -8.59
N ALA A 125 0.14 20.90 -9.83
CA ALA A 125 -0.25 22.22 -10.34
C ALA A 125 -1.17 22.04 -11.56
N ALA A 126 -1.78 23.11 -12.06
CA ALA A 126 -2.74 23.05 -13.17
C ALA A 126 -2.20 22.34 -14.42
N ASN A 127 -0.88 22.41 -14.66
CA ASN A 127 -0.17 21.78 -15.77
C ASN A 127 0.79 20.65 -15.34
N ARG A 128 0.67 20.16 -14.11
CA ARG A 128 1.55 19.11 -13.55
C ARG A 128 0.69 17.97 -12.99
N PRO A 129 0.22 17.04 -13.84
CA PRO A 129 -0.58 15.90 -13.40
C PRO A 129 0.24 14.91 -12.57
N ARG A 130 -0.48 14.12 -11.75
CA ARG A 130 0.02 12.92 -11.08
C ARG A 130 -1.00 11.81 -11.26
N ASP A 131 -0.64 10.79 -12.02
CA ASP A 131 -1.46 9.63 -12.29
C ASP A 131 -0.73 8.38 -11.78
N LEU A 132 -1.45 7.48 -11.11
CA LEU A 132 -0.92 6.23 -10.59
C LEU A 132 -1.95 5.13 -10.79
N GLY A 133 -1.56 4.07 -11.51
CA GLY A 133 -2.30 2.83 -11.63
C GLY A 133 -1.59 1.69 -10.91
N ILE A 134 -2.32 0.87 -10.16
CA ILE A 134 -1.79 -0.33 -9.51
C ILE A 134 -2.73 -1.51 -9.79
N VAL A 135 -2.16 -2.66 -10.11
CA VAL A 135 -2.87 -3.94 -10.17
C VAL A 135 -2.18 -4.91 -9.23
N MET A 136 -2.94 -5.62 -8.41
CA MET A 136 -2.44 -6.59 -7.45
C MET A 136 -3.28 -7.85 -7.44
N GLY A 137 -2.62 -9.01 -7.57
CA GLY A 137 -3.17 -10.29 -7.14
C GLY A 137 -2.75 -10.56 -5.70
N SER A 138 -3.68 -10.98 -4.84
CA SER A 138 -3.39 -11.41 -3.48
C SER A 138 -4.05 -12.73 -3.13
N PHE A 139 -3.42 -13.49 -2.25
CA PHE A 139 -3.92 -14.73 -1.71
C PHE A 139 -3.69 -14.77 -0.21
N GLU A 140 -4.77 -14.96 0.55
CA GLU A 140 -4.72 -15.05 2.01
C GLU A 140 -5.27 -16.39 2.50
N HIS A 141 -4.41 -17.14 3.18
CA HIS A 141 -4.75 -18.38 3.86
C HIS A 141 -4.19 -18.37 5.28
N THR A 142 -4.63 -19.32 6.11
CA THR A 142 -4.16 -19.45 7.50
C THR A 142 -2.63 -19.56 7.58
N ASN A 143 -2.01 -20.28 6.63
CA ASN A 143 -0.59 -20.61 6.63
C ASN A 143 0.24 -19.90 5.54
N LEU A 144 -0.41 -19.20 4.61
CA LEU A 144 0.25 -18.57 3.47
C LEU A 144 -0.43 -17.25 3.15
N VAL A 145 0.35 -16.19 3.03
CA VAL A 145 -0.09 -14.93 2.41
C VAL A 145 0.87 -14.64 1.27
N ALA A 146 0.33 -14.28 0.10
CA ALA A 146 1.15 -13.87 -1.03
C ALA A 146 0.50 -12.69 -1.76
N THR A 147 1.31 -11.75 -2.22
CA THR A 147 0.88 -10.67 -3.10
C THR A 147 1.85 -10.50 -4.25
N LEU A 148 1.31 -10.16 -5.42
CA LEU A 148 2.06 -9.71 -6.59
C LEU A 148 1.38 -8.46 -7.09
N GLN A 149 2.13 -7.35 -7.11
CA GLN A 149 1.64 -6.07 -7.58
C GLN A 149 2.53 -5.51 -8.69
N TRP A 150 1.91 -4.80 -9.61
CA TRP A 150 2.57 -3.98 -10.61
C TRP A 150 1.94 -2.59 -10.60
N LEU A 151 2.78 -1.56 -10.72
CA LEU A 151 2.35 -0.18 -10.77
C LEU A 151 2.96 0.54 -11.97
N LYS A 152 2.25 1.57 -12.41
CA LYS A 152 2.72 2.56 -13.36
C LYS A 152 2.24 3.94 -12.93
N ALA A 153 3.15 4.92 -12.96
CA ALA A 153 2.84 6.29 -12.61
C ALA A 153 3.39 7.26 -13.65
N THR A 154 2.73 8.40 -13.80
CA THR A 154 3.23 9.56 -14.53
C THR A 154 3.13 10.76 -13.61
N GLU A 155 4.24 11.40 -13.30
CA GLU A 155 4.31 12.50 -12.33
C GLU A 155 5.13 13.67 -12.86
N ASN A 156 4.84 14.88 -12.38
CA ASN A 156 5.64 16.07 -12.65
C ASN A 156 5.90 16.86 -11.34
N PRO A 157 6.74 16.31 -10.44
CA PRO A 157 6.87 16.84 -9.09
C PRO A 157 7.71 18.12 -9.00
N ASN A 158 8.71 18.29 -9.88
CA ASN A 158 9.69 19.38 -9.78
C ASN A 158 9.16 20.70 -10.40
N PRO A 159 8.96 21.78 -9.61
CA PRO A 159 8.51 23.06 -10.15
C PRO A 159 9.61 23.85 -10.87
N LEU A 160 10.90 23.59 -10.56
CA LEU A 160 12.04 24.33 -11.12
C LEU A 160 12.46 23.79 -12.49
N ALA A 161 12.22 22.51 -12.74
CA ALA A 161 12.45 21.86 -14.04
C ALA A 161 11.28 20.92 -14.36
N PRO A 162 10.11 21.47 -14.76
CA PRO A 162 8.92 20.66 -15.00
C PRO A 162 9.11 19.70 -16.16
N ARG A 163 8.91 18.40 -15.90
CA ARG A 163 8.88 17.34 -16.90
C ARG A 163 8.03 16.20 -16.40
N ASN A 164 7.39 15.49 -17.32
CA ASN A 164 6.71 14.23 -17.01
C ASN A 164 7.75 13.11 -16.82
N ILE A 165 7.65 12.43 -15.70
CA ILE A 165 8.46 11.28 -15.32
C ILE A 165 7.53 10.08 -15.29
N ASP A 166 7.81 9.10 -16.15
CA ASP A 166 7.09 7.84 -16.18
C ASP A 166 7.82 6.83 -15.32
N ARG A 167 7.11 6.25 -14.36
CA ARG A 167 7.64 5.27 -13.40
C ARG A 167 6.94 3.96 -13.58
N SER A 168 7.66 2.85 -13.44
CA SER A 168 7.02 1.54 -13.41
C SER A 168 7.74 0.61 -12.44
N GLY A 169 7.01 -0.30 -11.84
CA GLY A 169 7.60 -1.20 -10.89
C GLY A 169 6.72 -2.35 -10.50
N SER A 170 7.33 -3.33 -9.85
CA SER A 170 6.64 -4.50 -9.33
C SER A 170 7.08 -4.79 -7.91
N SER A 171 6.19 -5.41 -7.15
CA SER A 171 6.49 -5.87 -5.81
C SER A 171 5.81 -7.21 -5.57
N GLY A 172 6.58 -8.15 -5.04
CA GLY A 172 6.10 -9.46 -4.64
C GLY A 172 6.38 -9.68 -3.17
N PHE A 173 5.39 -10.14 -2.43
CA PHE A 173 5.51 -10.47 -1.02
C PHE A 173 4.98 -11.88 -0.77
N ILE A 174 5.65 -12.60 0.12
CA ILE A 174 5.21 -13.91 0.61
C ILE A 174 5.45 -14.03 2.11
N GLU A 175 4.50 -14.60 2.82
CA GLU A 175 4.60 -15.04 4.21
C GLU A 175 4.15 -16.51 4.29
N VAL A 176 5.01 -17.37 4.85
CA VAL A 176 4.64 -18.73 5.24
C VAL A 176 4.66 -18.81 6.76
N ARG A 177 3.58 -19.32 7.38
CA ARG A 177 3.42 -19.35 8.83
C ARG A 177 2.71 -20.58 9.36
N GLN A 178 2.99 -20.93 10.62
CA GLN A 178 2.35 -22.05 11.30
C GLN A 178 0.88 -21.77 11.69
N GLY A 179 0.51 -20.51 11.87
CA GLY A 179 -0.85 -20.09 12.19
C GLY A 179 -0.86 -18.71 12.85
N MET A 180 -1.78 -18.50 13.81
CA MET A 180 -1.86 -17.25 14.58
C MET A 180 -0.68 -17.06 15.55
N ALA A 181 -0.03 -18.15 15.93
CA ALA A 181 1.17 -18.23 16.75
C ALA A 181 2.19 -19.19 16.09
N GLY A 182 3.42 -19.17 16.58
CA GLY A 182 4.53 -19.95 16.08
C GLY A 182 5.40 -19.19 15.10
N TRP A 183 6.15 -19.95 14.32
CA TRP A 183 7.12 -19.41 13.37
C TRP A 183 6.43 -18.89 12.10
N ALA A 184 6.99 -17.80 11.57
CA ALA A 184 6.70 -17.29 10.24
C ALA A 184 8.00 -16.93 9.53
N ALA A 185 8.03 -17.15 8.22
CA ALA A 185 9.09 -16.68 7.32
C ALA A 185 8.46 -15.74 6.30
N LEU A 186 9.15 -14.65 6.00
CA LEU A 186 8.66 -13.64 5.08
C LEU A 186 9.76 -13.20 4.11
N ALA A 187 9.34 -12.89 2.89
CA ALA A 187 10.20 -12.28 1.90
C ALA A 187 9.43 -11.27 1.06
N ARG A 188 10.12 -10.21 0.63
CA ARG A 188 9.63 -9.22 -0.32
C ARG A 188 10.70 -8.93 -1.36
N VAL A 189 10.30 -8.84 -2.62
CA VAL A 189 11.15 -8.36 -3.71
C VAL A 189 10.43 -7.23 -4.39
N GLU A 190 11.12 -6.13 -4.62
CA GLU A 190 10.59 -4.96 -5.31
C GLU A 190 11.58 -4.53 -6.38
N ALA A 191 11.09 -4.12 -7.53
CA ALA A 191 11.87 -3.55 -8.61
C ALA A 191 11.17 -2.30 -9.12
N LEU A 192 11.92 -1.21 -9.29
CA LEU A 192 11.41 0.06 -9.78
C LEU A 192 12.35 0.62 -10.85
N ASP A 193 11.75 1.06 -11.93
CA ASP A 193 12.29 2.04 -12.87
C ASP A 193 11.70 3.42 -12.49
N PRO A 194 12.51 4.32 -11.91
CA PRO A 194 12.06 5.62 -11.41
C PRO A 194 11.90 6.69 -12.50
N ASP A 195 12.40 6.46 -13.72
CA ASP A 195 12.27 7.35 -14.87
C ASP A 195 12.56 6.61 -16.19
N GLY A 196 11.51 6.15 -16.87
CA GLY A 196 11.65 5.36 -18.10
C GLY A 196 12.28 6.11 -19.30
N ALA A 197 12.66 7.38 -19.13
CA ALA A 197 13.48 8.12 -20.09
C ALA A 197 15.00 7.98 -19.85
N LEU A 198 15.41 7.49 -18.69
CA LEU A 198 16.80 7.27 -18.31
C LEU A 198 17.13 5.79 -18.39
N ALA A 199 18.36 5.48 -18.80
CA ALA A 199 18.85 4.10 -18.79
C ALA A 199 19.64 3.85 -17.50
N ASP A 200 19.59 2.62 -17.00
CA ASP A 200 20.39 2.11 -15.88
C ASP A 200 20.23 2.89 -14.56
N ASP A 201 19.05 3.45 -14.30
CA ASP A 201 18.71 4.15 -13.05
C ASP A 201 17.76 3.36 -12.13
N SER A 202 17.45 2.11 -12.50
CA SER A 202 16.55 1.24 -11.76
C SER A 202 17.15 0.79 -10.42
N HIS A 203 16.27 0.36 -9.51
CA HIS A 203 16.68 -0.26 -8.26
C HIS A 203 15.84 -1.48 -7.89
N ARG A 204 16.49 -2.41 -7.21
CA ARG A 204 15.89 -3.64 -6.68
C ARG A 204 16.07 -3.71 -5.17
N ARG A 205 14.96 -3.91 -4.46
CA ARG A 205 14.94 -4.16 -3.01
C ARG A 205 14.59 -5.61 -2.74
N VAL A 206 15.31 -6.22 -1.81
CA VAL A 206 15.00 -7.55 -1.28
C VAL A 206 14.94 -7.45 0.24
N ILE A 207 13.83 -7.87 0.82
CA ILE A 207 13.63 -8.01 2.26
C ILE A 207 13.40 -9.48 2.54
N ALA A 208 14.13 -10.06 3.49
CA ALA A 208 13.91 -11.43 3.93
C ALA A 208 14.04 -11.50 5.45
N GLY A 209 13.22 -12.32 6.09
CA GLY A 209 13.22 -12.40 7.54
C GLY A 209 12.36 -13.50 8.11
N GLY A 210 12.38 -13.56 9.42
CA GLY A 210 11.60 -14.49 10.22
C GLY A 210 10.90 -13.78 11.36
N ALA A 211 9.81 -14.37 11.81
CA ALA A 211 9.10 -13.94 12.99
C ALA A 211 8.74 -15.14 13.87
N TYR A 212 8.63 -14.87 15.16
CA TYR A 212 8.02 -15.79 16.11
C TYR A 212 6.90 -15.08 16.86
N TRP A 213 5.71 -15.67 16.83
CA TRP A 213 4.51 -15.14 17.45
C TRP A 213 4.07 -16.02 18.62
N TRP A 214 3.67 -15.42 19.72
CA TRP A 214 3.03 -16.11 20.83
C TRP A 214 1.81 -15.34 21.32
N VAL A 215 0.87 -16.08 21.89
CA VAL A 215 -0.38 -15.54 22.44
C VAL A 215 -0.23 -15.49 23.95
N TRP A 216 -0.32 -14.29 24.51
CA TRP A 216 -0.54 -14.04 25.93
C TRP A 216 -2.07 -13.88 26.10
N PRO A 217 -2.74 -14.39 27.16
CA PRO A 217 -4.19 -14.35 27.40
C PRO A 217 -5.14 -13.42 26.61
N ARG A 218 -4.80 -12.14 26.38
CA ARG A 218 -5.58 -11.22 25.51
C ARG A 218 -4.76 -10.56 24.39
N ASP A 219 -3.45 -10.75 24.39
CA ASP A 219 -2.53 -10.03 23.51
C ASP A 219 -1.74 -11.02 22.65
N ARG A 220 -1.33 -10.57 21.47
CA ARG A 220 -0.42 -11.32 20.62
C ARG A 220 0.88 -10.56 20.51
N VAL A 221 1.97 -11.23 20.89
CA VAL A 221 3.31 -10.65 20.84
C VAL A 221 4.10 -11.34 19.75
N GLY A 222 4.83 -10.56 18.95
CA GLY A 222 5.68 -11.06 17.88
C GLY A 222 7.07 -10.46 17.95
N LEU A 223 8.09 -11.29 17.82
CA LEU A 223 9.45 -10.85 17.53
C LEU A 223 9.70 -11.05 16.04
N VAL A 224 10.13 -10.00 15.34
CA VAL A 224 10.37 -9.99 13.90
C VAL A 224 11.80 -9.54 13.65
N VAL A 225 12.51 -10.27 12.80
CA VAL A 225 13.85 -9.93 12.35
C VAL A 225 13.88 -9.97 10.83
N THR A 226 14.28 -8.87 10.20
CA THR A 226 14.42 -8.78 8.75
C THR A 226 15.78 -8.23 8.35
N ASN A 227 16.25 -8.66 7.19
CA ASN A 227 17.37 -8.09 6.46
C ASN A 227 16.87 -7.51 5.16
N GLU A 228 17.21 -6.26 4.90
CA GLU A 228 16.85 -5.51 3.72
C GLU A 228 18.09 -5.13 2.94
N GLN A 229 18.09 -5.40 1.64
CA GLN A 229 19.17 -5.06 0.73
C GLN A 229 18.62 -4.29 -0.47
N VAL A 230 19.31 -3.21 -0.85
CA VAL A 230 18.97 -2.42 -2.03
C VAL A 230 20.15 -2.39 -2.98
N HIS A 231 19.86 -2.76 -4.23
CA HIS A 231 20.80 -2.71 -5.33
C HIS A 231 20.32 -1.65 -6.32
N TYR A 232 21.21 -0.72 -6.62
CA TYR A 232 20.99 0.35 -7.59
C TYR A 232 21.82 0.07 -8.83
N ASP A 233 21.24 0.35 -10.00
CA ASP A 233 21.98 0.34 -11.25
C ASP A 233 22.99 1.50 -11.32
N ALA A 234 23.93 1.41 -12.25
CA ALA A 234 25.11 2.26 -12.26
C ALA A 234 24.78 3.76 -12.39
N ALA A 235 23.76 4.13 -13.18
CA ALA A 235 23.39 5.52 -13.43
C ALA A 235 22.60 6.14 -12.28
N ALA A 236 22.04 5.35 -11.36
CA ALA A 236 21.37 5.86 -10.16
C ALA A 236 22.35 6.54 -9.18
N ALA A 237 23.66 6.32 -9.33
CA ALA A 237 24.73 6.93 -8.55
C ALA A 237 24.56 6.78 -7.02
N ARG A 238 23.99 5.66 -6.57
CA ARG A 238 23.76 5.34 -5.16
C ARG A 238 24.52 4.09 -4.73
N PRO A 239 25.12 4.07 -3.52
CA PRO A 239 25.74 2.86 -3.00
C PRO A 239 24.68 1.80 -2.67
N LYS A 240 25.11 0.54 -2.66
CA LYS A 240 24.27 -0.55 -2.15
C LYS A 240 23.93 -0.31 -0.68
N GLU A 241 22.69 -0.60 -0.31
CA GLU A 241 22.22 -0.46 1.08
C GLU A 241 21.99 -1.84 1.70
N ASN A 242 22.32 -1.99 2.99
CA ASN A 242 22.00 -3.16 3.78
C ASN A 242 21.55 -2.73 5.18
N ARG A 243 20.37 -3.18 5.61
CA ARG A 243 19.78 -2.85 6.91
C ARG A 243 19.24 -4.11 7.58
N ILE A 244 19.53 -4.26 8.86
CA ILE A 244 18.91 -5.27 9.72
C ILE A 244 17.92 -4.55 10.64
N LEU A 245 16.70 -5.06 10.73
CA LEU A 245 15.68 -4.58 11.64
C LEU A 245 15.32 -5.70 12.61
N VAL A 246 15.31 -5.38 13.90
CA VAL A 246 14.79 -6.26 14.97
C VAL A 246 13.67 -5.51 15.65
N GLN A 247 12.50 -6.13 15.75
CA GLN A 247 11.32 -5.46 16.27
C GLN A 247 10.41 -6.39 17.06
N THR A 248 9.81 -5.84 18.12
CA THR A 248 8.72 -6.47 18.87
C THR A 248 7.39 -5.81 18.50
N HIS A 249 6.38 -6.62 18.22
CA HIS A 249 5.00 -6.18 18.00
C HIS A 249 4.12 -6.69 19.13
N ILE A 250 3.19 -5.85 19.58
CA ILE A 250 2.18 -6.21 20.58
C ILE A 250 0.84 -5.78 20.01
N GLU A 251 -0.05 -6.75 19.85
CA GLU A 251 -1.42 -6.56 19.37
C GLU A 251 -2.37 -6.84 20.53
N PHE A 252 -3.26 -5.90 20.84
CA PHE A 252 -4.23 -5.93 21.95
C PHE A 252 -5.66 -6.05 21.41
#